data_AF-A0A2E8JT41-F1
#
_entry.id   AF-A0A2E8JT41-F1
#
_cell.length_a   1.000
_cell.length_b   1.000
_cell.length_c   1.000
_cell.angle_alpha   90.00
_cell.angle_beta   90.00
_cell.angle_gamma   90.00
#
_symmetry.space_group_name_H-M   'P 1'
#
loop_
_entity.id
_entity.type
_entity.pdbx_description
1 polymer ?
#
loop_
_entity_poly.entity_id
_entity_poly.type
_entity_poly.pdbx_seq_one_letter_code
_entity_poly.pdbx_strand_id
1 'polypeptide(L)'
;MASYEETKRDFEYLNKIASGGDMMEIDASVFDLMANPTKKRAKELYVTAIGCWFRAIGKDMSFAGVPQSVFDNPSVIEILEKYGHHIEQNET
;
A
#
# COMPACT_ATOMS: atom_id res chain seq x y z
N MET A 1 15.78 1.95 5.23
CA MET A 1 14.49 2.61 4.92
C MET A 1 14.51 2.94 3.43
N ALA A 2 13.52 2.50 2.65
CA ALA A 2 13.50 2.63 1.17
C ALA A 2 13.59 4.10 0.70
N SER A 3 14.14 4.34 -0.50
CA SER A 3 14.18 5.65 -1.15
C SER A 3 12.80 6.06 -1.68
N TYR A 4 12.63 7.35 -2.04
CA TYR A 4 11.40 7.83 -2.66
C TYR A 4 11.04 7.06 -3.94
N GLU A 5 12.02 6.84 -4.83
CA GLU A 5 11.78 6.15 -6.11
C GLU A 5 11.42 4.68 -5.90
N GLU A 6 12.03 4.02 -4.92
CA GLU A 6 11.66 2.65 -4.53
C GLU A 6 10.25 2.60 -3.97
N THR A 7 9.91 3.47 -3.03
CA THR A 7 8.57 3.48 -2.41
C THR A 7 7.47 3.79 -3.43
N LYS A 8 7.73 4.73 -4.35
CA LYS A 8 6.82 5.01 -5.47
C LYS A 8 6.61 3.76 -6.32
N ARG A 9 7.70 3.10 -6.73
CA ARG A 9 7.64 1.90 -7.59
C ARG A 9 6.91 0.74 -6.89
N ASP A 10 7.16 0.54 -5.61
CA ASP A 10 6.48 -0.51 -4.82
C ASP A 10 4.97 -0.25 -4.78
N PHE A 11 4.55 0.99 -4.51
CA PHE A 11 3.13 1.35 -4.54
C PHE A 11 2.50 1.21 -5.94
N GLU A 12 3.17 1.69 -6.98
CA GLU A 12 2.69 1.57 -8.37
C GLU A 12 2.54 0.11 -8.78
N TYR A 13 3.45 -0.77 -8.34
CA TYR A 13 3.36 -2.20 -8.55
C TYR A 13 2.11 -2.78 -7.86
N LEU A 14 1.92 -2.51 -6.57
CA LEU A 14 0.77 -2.98 -5.80
C LEU A 14 -0.55 -2.52 -6.45
N ASN A 15 -0.66 -1.24 -6.80
CA ASN A 15 -1.87 -0.69 -7.40
C ASN A 15 -2.14 -1.24 -8.82
N LYS A 16 -1.10 -1.67 -9.54
CA LYS A 16 -1.23 -2.29 -10.87
C LYS A 16 -1.77 -3.72 -10.78
N ILE A 17 -1.34 -4.51 -9.79
CA ILE A 17 -1.75 -5.92 -9.66
C ILE A 17 -3.12 -6.06 -9.00
N ALA A 18 -3.46 -5.15 -8.09
CA ALA A 18 -4.79 -5.01 -7.52
C ALA A 18 -4.97 -3.56 -7.09
N SER A 19 -5.95 -2.85 -7.66
CA SER A 19 -6.20 -1.49 -7.23
C SER A 19 -6.81 -1.50 -5.83
N GLY A 20 -6.17 -0.82 -4.89
CA GLY A 20 -6.58 -0.78 -3.49
C GLY A 20 -7.75 0.16 -3.26
N GLY A 21 -8.85 -0.02 -4.00
CA GLY A 21 -10.12 0.70 -3.82
C GLY A 21 -9.99 2.22 -3.70
N ASP A 22 -11.01 2.83 -3.10
CA ASP A 22 -11.02 4.26 -2.80
C ASP A 22 -10.27 4.51 -1.49
N MET A 23 -9.06 5.05 -1.57
CA MET A 23 -8.19 5.27 -0.41
C MET A 23 -8.54 6.61 0.28
N MET A 24 -9.76 6.77 0.80
CA MET A 24 -10.19 8.02 1.46
C MET A 24 -9.24 8.46 2.61
N GLU A 25 -8.51 7.53 3.22
CA GLU A 25 -7.53 7.81 4.29
C GLU A 25 -6.31 8.64 3.83
N ILE A 26 -6.04 8.75 2.52
CA ILE A 26 -4.90 9.53 2.00
C ILE A 26 -5.26 10.95 1.57
N ASP A 27 -6.54 11.33 1.50
CA ASP A 27 -6.98 12.64 0.99
C ASP A 27 -6.35 13.81 1.75
N ALA A 28 -6.36 13.76 3.08
CA ALA A 28 -5.73 14.79 3.91
C ALA A 28 -4.22 14.91 3.63
N SER A 29 -3.54 13.78 3.41
CA SER A 29 -2.11 13.76 3.10
C SER A 29 -1.81 14.30 1.70
N VAL A 30 -2.75 14.17 0.75
CA VAL A 30 -2.65 14.78 -0.59
C VAL A 30 -2.77 16.29 -0.50
N PHE A 31 -3.71 16.84 0.27
CA PHE A 31 -3.81 18.29 0.47
C PHE A 31 -2.54 18.88 1.09
N ASP A 32 -1.98 18.21 2.10
CA ASP A 32 -0.72 18.62 2.72
C ASP A 32 0.48 18.56 1.74
N LEU A 33 0.48 17.59 0.82
CA LEU A 33 1.49 17.50 -0.23
C LEU A 33 1.33 18.61 -1.26
N MET A 34 0.10 18.94 -1.67
CA MET A 34 -0.18 20.02 -2.62
C MET A 34 0.25 21.39 -2.06
N ALA A 35 0.05 21.61 -0.76
CA ALA A 35 0.45 22.85 -0.10
C ALA A 35 1.98 23.03 0.00
N ASN A 36 2.75 21.93 0.12
CA ASN A 36 4.21 21.98 0.22
C ASN A 36 4.87 20.72 -0.38
N PRO A 37 5.04 20.68 -1.71
CA PRO A 37 5.47 19.48 -2.41
C PRO A 37 6.96 19.22 -2.19
N THR A 38 7.28 18.18 -1.41
CA THR A 38 8.66 17.73 -1.21
C THR A 38 8.76 16.22 -1.44
N LYS A 39 9.93 15.74 -1.90
CA LYS A 39 10.19 14.30 -2.06
C LYS A 39 10.00 13.51 -0.75
N LYS A 40 10.29 14.14 0.39
CA LYS A 40 10.09 13.55 1.72
C LYS A 40 8.59 13.31 1.98
N ARG A 41 7.74 14.33 1.80
CA ARG A 41 6.29 14.20 1.99
C ARG A 41 5.65 13.25 0.99
N ALA A 42 6.10 13.29 -0.27
CA ALA A 42 5.62 12.35 -1.28
C ALA A 42 5.97 10.90 -0.92
N LYS A 43 7.17 10.65 -0.38
CA LYS A 43 7.54 9.34 0.15
C LYS A 43 6.65 8.93 1.32
N GLU A 44 6.41 9.82 2.28
CA GLU A 44 5.52 9.55 3.42
C GLU A 44 4.10 9.18 2.96
N LEU A 45 3.56 9.91 1.97
CA LEU A 45 2.28 9.58 1.33
C LEU A 45 2.29 8.16 0.73
N TYR A 46 3.33 7.79 -0.03
CA TYR A 46 3.40 6.45 -0.60
C TYR A 46 3.54 5.34 0.46
N VAL A 47 4.29 5.56 1.53
CA VAL A 47 4.36 4.59 2.65
C VAL A 47 2.97 4.40 3.26
N THR A 48 2.24 5.49 3.52
CA THR A 48 0.86 5.42 4.02
C THR A 48 -0.04 4.68 3.05
N ALA A 49 0.05 4.95 1.75
CA ALA A 49 -0.77 4.31 0.73
C ALA A 49 -0.49 2.81 0.61
N ILE A 50 0.77 2.37 0.75
CA ILE A 50 1.14 0.94 0.83
C ILE A 50 0.49 0.28 2.05
N GLY A 51 0.53 0.95 3.21
CA GLY A 51 -0.13 0.45 4.41
C GLY A 51 -1.66 0.37 4.26
N CYS A 52 -2.27 1.37 3.62
CA CYS A 52 -3.70 1.35 3.30
C CYS A 52 -4.03 0.20 2.34
N TRP A 53 -3.20 -0.05 1.32
CA TRP A 53 -3.37 -1.17 0.40
C TRP A 53 -3.40 -2.50 1.17
N PHE A 54 -2.43 -2.75 2.05
CA PHE A 54 -2.41 -3.98 2.85
C PHE A 54 -3.55 -4.07 3.87
N ARG A 55 -4.00 -2.95 4.45
CA ARG A 55 -5.17 -2.95 5.37
C ARG A 55 -6.49 -3.19 4.64
N ALA A 56 -6.70 -2.50 3.52
CA ALA A 56 -7.89 -2.66 2.68
C ALA A 56 -8.00 -4.09 2.14
N ILE A 57 -6.87 -4.74 1.91
CA ILE A 57 -6.82 -6.11 1.40
C ILE A 57 -6.77 -7.16 2.54
N GLY A 58 -6.22 -6.81 3.72
CA GLY A 58 -5.96 -7.76 4.81
C GLY A 58 -6.92 -7.72 6.01
N LYS A 59 -7.59 -6.58 6.29
CA LYS A 59 -8.30 -6.39 7.57
C LYS A 59 -9.81 -6.13 7.46
N ASP A 60 -10.32 -5.66 6.34
CA ASP A 60 -11.74 -5.32 6.22
C ASP A 60 -12.37 -5.82 4.93
N MET A 61 -13.41 -6.65 5.11
CA MET A 61 -14.56 -6.79 4.22
C MET A 61 -14.31 -7.13 2.75
N SER A 62 -14.67 -8.37 2.38
CA SER A 62 -15.57 -8.62 1.24
C SER A 62 -15.32 -7.91 -0.11
N PHE A 63 -14.10 -7.57 -0.48
CA PHE A 63 -13.79 -7.36 -1.89
C PHE A 63 -13.59 -8.73 -2.51
N ALA A 64 -14.69 -9.29 -2.99
CA ALA A 64 -14.80 -10.55 -3.70
C ALA A 64 -13.99 -10.60 -5.04
N GLY A 65 -12.80 -9.99 -5.10
CA GLY A 65 -12.11 -9.71 -6.37
C GLY A 65 -10.59 -9.75 -6.37
N VAL A 66 -9.88 -9.82 -5.23
CA VAL A 66 -8.41 -9.98 -5.24
C VAL A 66 -8.07 -11.47 -5.09
N PRO A 67 -7.51 -12.13 -6.13
CA PRO A 67 -7.21 -13.56 -6.07
C PRO A 67 -6.12 -13.88 -5.04
N GLN A 68 -6.20 -15.06 -4.41
CA GLN A 68 -5.17 -15.53 -3.45
C GLN A 68 -3.75 -15.48 -4.05
N SER A 69 -3.62 -15.73 -5.35
CA SER A 69 -2.35 -15.67 -6.08
C SER A 69 -1.63 -14.31 -6.03
N VAL A 70 -2.34 -13.23 -5.68
CA VAL A 70 -1.73 -11.92 -5.44
C VAL A 70 -0.93 -11.92 -4.14
N PHE A 71 -1.41 -12.59 -3.09
CA PHE A 71 -0.71 -12.71 -1.81
C PHE A 71 0.45 -13.68 -1.87
N ASP A 72 0.36 -14.71 -2.72
CA ASP A 72 1.43 -15.67 -2.94
C ASP A 72 2.55 -15.08 -3.82
N ASN A 73 2.36 -13.86 -4.34
CA ASN A 73 3.35 -13.20 -5.18
C ASN A 73 4.58 -12.80 -4.35
N PRO A 74 5.79 -13.30 -4.71
CA PRO A 74 7.02 -13.01 -3.97
C PRO A 74 7.31 -11.52 -3.80
N SER A 75 6.97 -10.69 -4.79
CA SER A 75 7.17 -9.25 -4.72
C SER A 75 6.21 -8.58 -3.74
N VAL A 76 4.98 -9.08 -3.61
CA VAL A 76 4.02 -8.57 -2.61
C VAL A 76 4.50 -8.91 -1.20
N ILE A 77 4.99 -10.13 -0.99
CA ILE A 77 5.58 -10.56 0.28
C ILE A 77 6.81 -9.72 0.62
N GLU A 78 7.72 -9.48 -0.33
CA GLU A 78 8.90 -8.64 -0.12
C GLU A 78 8.50 -7.21 0.27
N ILE A 79 7.50 -6.63 -0.40
CA ILE A 79 7.00 -5.28 -0.09
C ILE A 79 6.35 -5.27 1.31
N LEU A 80 5.52 -6.27 1.63
CA LEU A 80 4.89 -6.41 2.94
C LEU A 80 5.94 -6.37 4.07
N GLU A 81 6.97 -7.20 3.96
CA GLU A 81 8.07 -7.28 4.93
C GLU A 81 8.88 -5.97 4.99
N LYS A 82 9.18 -5.39 3.82
CA LYS A 82 9.97 -4.14 3.70
C LYS A 82 9.35 -2.95 4.41
N TYR A 83 8.01 -2.88 4.44
CA TYR A 83 7.27 -1.80 5.11
C TYR A 83 6.75 -2.20 6.50
N GLY A 84 7.11 -3.39 7.00
CA GLY A 84 6.77 -3.83 8.36
C GLY A 84 5.30 -4.13 8.57
N HIS A 85 4.60 -4.53 7.51
CA HIS A 85 3.23 -5.02 7.59
C HIS A 85 3.22 -6.53 7.81
N HIS A 86 2.16 -7.05 8.43
CA HIS A 86 1.94 -8.48 8.59
C HIS A 86 0.54 -8.82 8.09
N ILE A 87 0.43 -9.86 7.27
CA ILE A 87 -0.87 -10.45 6.95
C ILE A 87 -1.22 -11.34 8.14
N GLU A 88 -2.16 -10.91 8.96
CA GLU A 88 -2.80 -11.80 9.93
C GLU A 88 -3.62 -12.82 9.14
N GLN A 89 -3.09 -14.03 8.97
CA GLN A 89 -3.91 -15.14 8.50
C GLN A 89 -4.91 -15.44 9.63
N ASN A 90 -6.19 -15.17 9.40
CA ASN A 90 -7.23 -15.67 10.30
C ASN A 90 -7.15 -17.20 10.27
N GLU A 91 -6.62 -17.79 11.34
CA GLU A 91 -6.71 -19.23 11.58
C GLU A 91 -8.19 -19.63 11.59
N THR A 92 -8.50 -20.69 10.85
CA THR A 92 -9.87 -21.19 10.63
C THR A 92 -10.39 -21.93 11.85
#